data_AF-A0A0U2ULW0-F1
#
_entry.id   AF-A0A0U2ULW0-F1
#
_cell.length_a   1.000
_cell.length_b   1.000
_cell.length_c   1.000
_cell.angle_alpha   90.00
_cell.angle_beta   90.00
_cell.angle_gamma   90.00
#
_symmetry.space_group_name_H-M   'P 1'
#
loop_
_entity.id
_entity.type
_entity.pdbx_description
1 polymer ?
#
loop_
_entity_poly.entity_id
_entity_poly.type
_entity_poly.pdbx_seq_one_letter_code
_entity_poly.pdbx_strand_id
1 'polypeptide(L)'
;MSQFGDLGRQYLQAESYGAAAFCFYRAIVENQENGNAWNGLVLALSLMRKEYDVQTILARFAMQQGVAYDKDMISFALMMWRQNPGAMAEWLRRMLTRGGLSAEEKQALAQMAEELEQSYRDLVERYGEELLKRQGILSLSEYADRRIELDWLMSEPLDNVFEQVKVWLEQDAESVLTAVRLLCMVPDPRSEKLLRRVCRNEEIDPKARTHALLALRWLGVRGNVKLNKFEESFVINLDDPKPELTVSVPEAYKPALDRMKLWIAMKKGFVTPEQYERHASTDEKELPAELAAKVEEADIPGVLQEVVHTLIRAAYDKYYPLVPTIKGTRQWSAAFLMLMKDYVEGIGEEWPYGEPERDETAVGHRNWLLSGSPDYYDSIKAAGRLRAGQAG
;
A
#
# COMPACT_ATOMS: atom_id res chain seq x y z
N MET A 1 25.14 17.43 12.50
CA MET A 1 23.94 16.82 11.90
C MET A 1 24.20 16.67 10.41
N SER A 2 23.85 15.54 9.80
CA SER A 2 24.03 15.34 8.35
C SER A 2 23.12 16.30 7.59
N GLN A 3 23.68 17.04 6.64
CA GLN A 3 22.96 17.97 5.75
C GLN A 3 21.81 17.28 5.01
N PHE A 4 21.96 15.99 4.70
CA PHE A 4 20.93 15.20 4.03
C PHE A 4 19.74 14.86 4.94
N GLY A 5 19.96 14.74 6.26
CA GLY A 5 18.86 14.52 7.20
C GLY A 5 17.90 15.70 7.28
N ASP A 6 18.43 16.93 7.28
CA ASP A 6 17.62 18.15 7.27
C ASP A 6 16.90 18.36 5.94
N LEU A 7 17.60 18.12 4.83
CA LEU A 7 17.02 18.18 3.49
C LEU A 7 15.89 17.16 3.31
N GLY A 8 16.08 15.93 3.81
CA GLY A 8 15.06 14.88 3.81
C GLY A 8 13.79 15.31 4.53
N ARG A 9 13.91 15.98 5.69
CA ARG A 9 12.76 16.52 6.41
C ARG A 9 12.02 17.61 5.63
N GLN A 10 12.75 18.51 4.98
CA GLN A 10 12.14 19.55 4.14
C GLN A 10 11.33 18.93 2.99
N TYR A 11 11.90 17.94 2.30
CA TYR A 11 11.19 17.21 1.25
C TYR A 11 9.97 16.45 1.78
N LEU A 12 10.08 15.82 2.95
CA LEU A 12 8.97 15.10 3.57
C LEU A 12 7.80 16.04 3.90
N GLN A 13 8.09 17.21 4.50
CA GLN A 13 7.09 18.24 4.80
C GLN A 13 6.45 18.82 3.53
N ALA A 14 7.21 18.88 2.43
CA ALA A 14 6.71 19.31 1.14
C ALA A 14 5.92 18.22 0.41
N GLU A 15 5.78 17.01 0.95
CA GLU A 15 5.17 15.84 0.28
C GLU A 15 5.98 15.27 -0.90
N SER A 16 7.27 15.57 -0.96
CA SER A 16 8.23 15.05 -1.94
C SER A 16 8.86 13.75 -1.42
N TYR A 17 8.04 12.72 -1.21
CA TYR A 17 8.43 11.51 -0.49
C TYR A 17 9.58 10.72 -1.11
N GLY A 18 9.70 10.69 -2.44
CA GLY A 18 10.79 9.99 -3.12
C GLY A 18 12.14 10.70 -2.91
N ALA A 19 12.15 12.03 -3.07
CA ALA A 19 13.33 12.84 -2.77
C ALA A 19 13.71 12.78 -1.28
N ALA A 20 12.71 12.74 -0.38
CA ALA A 20 12.93 12.55 1.05
C ALA A 20 13.59 11.20 1.35
N ALA A 21 13.07 10.10 0.78
CA ALA A 21 13.62 8.76 0.94
C ALA A 21 15.09 8.69 0.51
N PHE A 22 15.43 9.27 -0.64
CA PHE A 22 16.83 9.37 -1.10
C PHE A 22 17.73 10.08 -0.09
N CYS A 23 17.30 11.23 0.41
CA CYS A 23 18.07 12.03 1.37
C CYS A 23 18.25 11.30 2.70
N PHE A 24 17.19 10.69 3.24
CA PHE A 24 17.28 9.92 4.48
C PHE A 24 18.17 8.69 4.33
N TYR A 25 18.06 7.96 3.21
CA TYR A 25 18.94 6.83 2.94
C TYR A 25 20.41 7.24 2.88
N ARG A 26 20.73 8.36 2.22
CA ARG A 26 22.10 8.93 2.25
C ARG A 26 22.55 9.30 3.65
N ALA A 27 21.69 9.92 4.45
CA ALA A 27 22.03 10.29 5.82
C ALA A 27 22.31 9.06 6.70
N ILE A 28 21.67 7.92 6.44
CA ILE A 28 21.94 6.64 7.12
C ILE A 28 23.29 6.06 6.65
N VAL A 29 23.60 6.10 5.36
CA VAL A 29 24.89 5.64 4.83
C VAL A 29 26.05 6.46 5.41
N GLU A 30 25.87 7.77 5.58
CA GLU A 30 26.87 8.65 6.22
C GLU A 30 26.98 8.42 7.73
N ASN A 31 25.85 8.16 8.40
CA ASN A 31 25.80 7.90 9.83
C ASN A 31 24.66 6.93 10.16
N GLN A 32 25.03 5.66 10.37
CA GLN A 32 24.08 4.59 10.66
C GLN A 32 23.37 4.76 12.01
N GLU A 33 23.91 5.57 12.93
CA GLU A 33 23.31 5.86 14.24
C GLU A 33 22.24 6.97 14.16
N ASN A 34 22.00 7.55 12.98
CA ASN A 34 21.03 8.63 12.80
C ASN A 34 19.58 8.11 12.85
N GLY A 35 19.04 7.94 14.05
CA GLY A 35 17.67 7.45 14.28
C GLY A 35 16.58 8.24 13.55
N ASN A 36 16.73 9.57 13.45
CA ASN A 36 15.79 10.42 12.71
C ASN A 36 15.75 10.09 11.22
N ALA A 37 16.89 9.73 10.62
CA ALA A 37 16.94 9.36 9.21
C ALA A 37 16.30 7.99 8.97
N TRP A 38 16.49 7.03 9.88
CA TRP A 38 15.75 5.76 9.83
C TRP A 38 14.24 5.97 9.88
N ASN A 39 13.75 6.76 10.83
CA ASN A 39 12.32 7.06 10.97
C ASN A 39 11.77 7.77 9.73
N GLY A 40 12.45 8.82 9.28
CA GLY A 40 12.08 9.57 8.09
C GLY A 40 12.05 8.70 6.83
N LEU A 41 12.99 7.76 6.67
CA LEU A 41 13.01 6.82 5.55
C LEU A 41 11.81 5.86 5.58
N VAL A 42 11.55 5.24 6.74
CA VAL A 42 10.38 4.35 6.92
C VAL A 42 9.09 5.08 6.62
N LEU A 43 8.92 6.29 7.13
CA LEU A 43 7.73 7.10 6.89
C LEU A 43 7.59 7.48 5.40
N ALA A 44 8.66 7.96 4.76
CA ALA A 44 8.63 8.33 3.35
C ALA A 44 8.26 7.15 2.44
N LEU A 45 8.86 5.97 2.67
CA LEU A 45 8.55 4.75 1.91
C LEU A 45 7.12 4.25 2.19
N SER A 46 6.64 4.38 3.42
CA SER A 46 5.26 4.02 3.81
C SER A 46 4.23 4.89 3.11
N LEU A 47 4.46 6.21 3.02
CA LEU A 47 3.59 7.16 2.32
C LEU A 47 3.57 6.92 0.80
N MET A 48 4.62 6.32 0.24
CA MET A 48 4.65 5.85 -1.16
C MET A 48 4.08 4.43 -1.34
N ARG A 49 3.62 3.78 -0.27
CA ARG A 49 3.18 2.37 -0.23
C ARG A 49 4.23 1.38 -0.76
N LYS A 50 5.51 1.63 -0.50
CA LYS A 50 6.60 0.68 -0.83
C LYS A 50 6.79 -0.33 0.31
N GLU A 51 5.77 -1.14 0.59
CA GLU A 51 5.73 -2.05 1.76
C GLU A 51 6.92 -3.01 1.83
N TYR A 52 7.37 -3.53 0.69
CA TYR A 52 8.56 -4.38 0.60
C TYR A 52 9.83 -3.65 1.08
N ASP A 53 10.03 -2.42 0.62
CA ASP A 53 11.19 -1.60 1.01
C ASP A 53 11.08 -1.21 2.49
N VAL A 54 9.87 -0.90 2.98
CA VAL A 54 9.61 -0.59 4.40
C VAL A 54 9.99 -1.78 5.28
N GLN A 55 9.56 -3.00 4.94
CA GLN A 55 9.93 -4.22 5.67
C GLN A 55 11.45 -4.39 5.73
N THR A 56 12.14 -4.22 4.61
CA THR A 56 13.61 -4.32 4.55
C THR A 56 14.29 -3.25 5.39
N ILE A 57 13.85 -1.99 5.33
CA ILE A 57 14.43 -0.91 6.13
C ILE A 57 14.15 -1.11 7.63
N LEU A 58 12.95 -1.56 8.02
CA LEU A 58 12.63 -1.88 9.42
C LEU A 58 13.48 -3.04 9.96
N ALA A 59 13.74 -4.05 9.13
CA ALA A 59 14.60 -5.17 9.48
C ALA A 59 16.06 -4.72 9.66
N ARG A 60 16.60 -3.95 8.71
CA ARG A 60 17.94 -3.36 8.81
C ARG A 60 18.06 -2.43 10.01
N PHE A 61 17.05 -1.59 10.25
CA PHE A 61 16.97 -0.75 11.43
C PHE A 61 17.13 -1.61 12.68
N ALA A 62 16.41 -2.72 12.82
CA ALA A 62 16.49 -3.59 13.99
C ALA A 62 17.83 -4.30 14.17
N MET A 63 18.50 -4.63 13.07
CA MET A 63 19.83 -5.25 13.09
C MET A 63 20.96 -4.26 13.37
N GLN A 64 20.73 -2.96 13.15
CA GLN A 64 21.72 -1.92 13.41
C GLN A 64 22.04 -1.78 14.91
N GLN A 65 23.32 -1.74 15.25
CA GLN A 65 23.80 -1.43 16.60
C GLN A 65 23.98 0.10 16.76
N GLY A 66 23.83 0.60 17.99
CA GLY A 66 24.07 2.01 18.32
C GLY A 66 22.87 2.96 18.11
N VAL A 67 21.79 2.52 17.46
CA VAL A 67 20.57 3.32 17.30
C VAL A 67 19.63 3.11 18.49
N ALA A 68 19.13 4.19 19.09
CA ALA A 68 18.15 4.12 20.17
C ALA A 68 16.80 3.54 19.70
N TYR A 69 15.99 3.07 20.65
CA TYR A 69 14.61 2.71 20.36
C TYR A 69 13.80 3.96 19.98
N ASP A 70 12.96 3.82 18.95
CA ASP A 70 12.01 4.84 18.51
C ASP A 70 10.61 4.25 18.59
N LYS A 71 9.73 4.93 19.35
CA LYS A 71 8.36 4.49 19.59
C LYS A 71 7.52 4.50 18.32
N ASP A 72 7.78 5.40 17.38
CA ASP A 72 6.97 5.48 16.17
C ASP A 72 7.22 4.26 15.27
N MET A 73 8.42 3.67 15.34
CA MET A 73 8.81 2.50 14.54
C MET A 73 8.02 1.23 14.88
N ILE A 74 7.56 1.07 16.13
CA ILE A 74 6.81 -0.14 16.51
C ILE A 74 5.48 -0.23 15.76
N SER A 75 4.83 0.91 15.50
CA SER A 75 3.56 0.96 14.79
C SER A 75 3.71 0.47 13.35
N PHE A 76 4.79 0.90 12.68
CA PHE A 76 5.14 0.43 11.34
C PHE A 76 5.50 -1.06 11.34
N ALA A 77 6.28 -1.54 12.30
CA ALA A 77 6.64 -2.95 12.42
C ALA A 77 5.40 -3.85 12.60
N LEU A 78 4.50 -3.48 13.51
CA LEU A 78 3.23 -4.19 13.73
C LEU A 78 2.37 -4.23 12.46
N MET A 79 2.30 -3.12 11.73
CA MET A 79 1.55 -3.06 10.48
C MET A 79 2.16 -3.95 9.39
N MET A 80 3.49 -3.90 9.23
CA MET A 80 4.22 -4.62 8.17
C MET A 80 4.32 -6.13 8.40
N TRP A 81 4.38 -6.58 9.65
CA TRP A 81 4.52 -8.00 10.00
C TRP A 81 3.30 -8.56 10.75
N ARG A 82 2.13 -7.95 10.58
CA ARG A 82 0.86 -8.44 11.16
C ARG A 82 0.59 -9.92 10.87
N GLN A 83 1.01 -10.40 9.70
CA GLN A 83 0.85 -11.80 9.27
C GLN A 83 2.14 -12.63 9.38
N ASN A 84 3.20 -12.08 9.98
CA ASN A 84 4.48 -12.74 10.17
C ASN A 84 4.91 -12.62 11.65
N PRO A 85 4.35 -13.45 12.53
CA PRO A 85 4.66 -13.39 13.96
C PRO A 85 6.13 -13.65 14.27
N GLY A 86 6.83 -14.45 13.45
CA GLY A 86 8.25 -14.74 13.62
C GLY A 86 9.13 -13.51 13.45
N ALA A 87 9.02 -12.80 12.32
CA ALA A 87 9.78 -11.58 12.08
C ALA A 87 9.45 -10.47 13.10
N MET A 88 8.18 -10.34 13.48
CA MET A 88 7.76 -9.37 14.49
C MET A 88 8.38 -9.68 15.87
N ALA A 89 8.37 -10.95 16.30
CA ALA A 89 8.98 -11.34 17.55
C ALA A 89 10.49 -11.07 17.56
N GLU A 90 11.21 -11.46 16.50
CA GLU A 90 12.64 -11.16 16.37
C GLU A 90 12.90 -9.66 16.45
N TRP A 91 12.09 -8.84 15.78
CA TRP A 91 12.21 -7.39 15.81
C TRP A 91 12.04 -6.83 17.23
N LEU A 92 11.02 -7.28 17.97
CA LEU A 92 10.81 -6.89 19.38
C LEU A 92 11.99 -7.31 20.27
N ARG A 93 12.49 -8.54 20.13
CA ARG A 93 13.66 -9.02 20.88
C ARG A 93 14.88 -8.14 20.64
N ARG A 94 15.10 -7.67 19.41
CA ARG A 94 16.17 -6.70 19.10
C ARG A 94 15.93 -5.36 19.80
N MET A 95 14.70 -4.85 19.78
CA MET A 95 14.37 -3.56 20.42
C MET A 95 14.57 -3.58 21.93
N LEU A 96 14.28 -4.70 22.60
CA LEU A 96 14.47 -4.83 24.07
C LEU A 96 15.92 -4.58 24.53
N THR A 97 16.89 -4.80 23.64
CA THR A 97 18.31 -4.59 23.93
C THR A 97 18.73 -3.11 23.82
N ARG A 98 17.85 -2.24 23.31
CA ARG A 98 18.15 -0.83 23.06
C ARG A 98 17.91 0.06 24.27
N GLY A 99 18.63 1.18 24.29
CA GLY A 99 18.35 2.29 25.19
C GLY A 99 17.07 3.03 24.80
N GLY A 100 16.43 3.69 25.78
CA GLY A 100 15.24 4.52 25.57
C GLY A 100 13.91 3.90 26.03
N LEU A 101 13.91 2.62 26.41
CA LEU A 101 12.73 1.93 26.95
C LEU A 101 12.67 2.00 28.49
N SER A 102 11.47 2.26 29.02
CA SER A 102 11.16 2.12 30.46
C SER A 102 11.13 0.64 30.89
N ALA A 103 11.17 0.38 32.20
CA ALA A 103 11.06 -0.99 32.72
C ALA A 103 9.71 -1.65 32.38
N GLU A 104 8.62 -0.87 32.47
CA GLU A 104 7.26 -1.32 32.11
C GLU A 104 7.16 -1.65 30.61
N GLU A 105 7.72 -0.79 29.75
CA GLU A 105 7.74 -1.02 28.30
C GLU A 105 8.54 -2.26 27.95
N LYS A 106 9.71 -2.47 28.58
CA LYS A 106 10.50 -3.69 28.38
C LYS A 106 9.71 -4.94 28.76
N GLN A 107 8.98 -4.92 29.86
CA GLN A 107 8.16 -6.05 30.29
C GLN A 107 7.03 -6.33 29.30
N ALA A 108 6.29 -5.30 28.88
CA ALA A 108 5.18 -5.44 27.93
C ALA A 108 5.66 -5.97 26.56
N LEU A 109 6.76 -5.42 26.03
CA LEU A 109 7.33 -5.86 24.76
C LEU A 109 7.93 -7.27 24.85
N ALA A 110 8.49 -7.66 26.00
CA ALA A 110 8.98 -9.01 26.22
C ALA A 110 7.84 -10.04 26.22
N GLN A 111 6.73 -9.74 26.89
CA GLN A 111 5.55 -10.61 26.88
C GLN A 111 4.98 -10.76 25.47
N MET A 112 4.83 -9.65 24.73
CA MET A 112 4.36 -9.68 23.35
C MET A 112 5.26 -10.52 22.44
N ALA A 113 6.58 -10.41 22.62
CA ALA A 113 7.53 -11.23 21.86
C ALA A 113 7.35 -12.73 22.15
N GLU A 114 7.12 -13.12 23.41
CA GLU A 114 6.87 -14.52 23.79
C GLU A 114 5.58 -15.08 23.18
N GLU A 115 4.50 -14.29 23.18
CA GLU A 115 3.22 -14.68 22.57
C GLU A 115 3.36 -14.87 21.05
N LEU A 116 4.10 -13.99 20.38
CA LEU A 116 4.37 -14.10 18.95
C LEU A 116 5.30 -15.28 18.61
N GLU A 117 6.31 -15.56 19.45
CA GLU A 117 7.16 -16.75 19.32
C GLU A 117 6.34 -18.03 19.43
N GLN A 118 5.39 -18.10 20.37
CA GLN A 118 4.49 -19.24 20.46
C GLN A 118 3.60 -19.36 19.22
N SER A 119 3.01 -18.26 18.76
CA SER A 119 2.19 -18.26 17.54
C SER A 119 2.99 -18.73 16.31
N TYR A 120 4.24 -18.32 16.18
CA TYR A 120 5.11 -18.79 15.10
C TYR A 120 5.45 -20.29 15.22
N ARG A 121 5.74 -20.79 16.43
CA ARG A 121 5.95 -22.23 16.66
C ARG A 121 4.73 -23.05 16.24
N ASP A 122 3.52 -22.63 16.61
CA ASP A 122 2.28 -23.31 16.22
C ASP A 122 2.09 -23.32 14.69
N LEU A 123 2.48 -22.25 13.99
CA LEU A 123 2.43 -22.21 12.52
C LEU A 123 3.45 -23.17 11.89
N VAL A 124 4.68 -23.20 12.41
CA VAL A 124 5.73 -24.11 11.93
C VAL A 124 5.33 -25.56 12.16
N GLU A 125 4.74 -25.90 13.29
CA GLU A 125 4.23 -27.25 13.58
C GLU A 125 3.11 -27.68 12.62
N ARG A 126 2.23 -26.75 12.20
CA ARG A 126 1.10 -27.05 11.30
C ARG A 126 1.49 -27.15 9.84
N TYR A 127 2.34 -26.26 9.36
CA TYR A 127 2.59 -26.07 7.93
C TYR A 127 4.03 -26.41 7.50
N GLY A 128 4.97 -26.45 8.45
CA GLY A 128 6.40 -26.60 8.18
C GLY A 128 7.06 -25.30 7.73
N GLU A 129 8.29 -25.07 8.19
CA GLU A 129 9.04 -23.83 7.96
C GLU A 129 9.27 -23.53 6.46
N GLU A 130 9.59 -24.55 5.67
CA GLU A 130 9.83 -24.41 4.23
C GLU A 130 8.59 -23.93 3.46
N LEU A 131 7.39 -24.38 3.86
CA LEU A 131 6.15 -23.94 3.24
C LEU A 131 5.86 -22.47 3.60
N LEU A 132 6.08 -22.08 4.86
CA LEU A 132 5.90 -20.70 5.32
C LEU A 132 6.85 -19.75 4.56
N LYS A 133 8.12 -20.13 4.36
CA LYS A 133 9.08 -19.34 3.56
C LYS A 133 8.61 -19.17 2.11
N ARG A 134 8.11 -20.23 1.48
CA ARG A 134 7.51 -20.16 0.13
C ARG A 134 6.28 -19.26 0.07
N GLN A 135 5.56 -19.11 1.18
CA GLN A 135 4.44 -18.18 1.32
C GLN A 135 4.88 -16.74 1.66
N GLY A 136 6.19 -16.48 1.74
CA GLY A 136 6.74 -15.15 2.00
C GLY A 136 6.84 -14.77 3.48
N ILE A 137 6.63 -15.72 4.39
CA ILE A 137 6.90 -15.56 5.83
C ILE A 137 8.40 -15.81 6.03
N LEU A 138 9.19 -14.75 5.94
CA LEU A 138 10.65 -14.80 6.07
C LEU A 138 11.10 -14.40 7.49
N SER A 139 12.33 -14.74 7.83
CA SER A 139 12.99 -14.25 9.05
C SER A 139 13.39 -12.78 8.94
N LEU A 140 13.71 -12.13 10.06
CA LEU A 140 14.11 -10.73 10.07
C LEU A 140 15.41 -10.51 9.27
N SER A 141 16.36 -11.44 9.36
CA SER A 141 17.61 -11.35 8.60
C SER A 141 17.38 -11.48 7.10
N GLU A 142 16.50 -12.40 6.68
CA GLU A 142 16.14 -12.55 5.27
C GLU A 142 15.49 -11.28 4.72
N TYR A 143 14.68 -10.56 5.50
CA TYR A 143 14.17 -9.24 5.10
C TYR A 143 15.28 -8.19 4.96
N ALA A 144 16.24 -8.17 5.90
CA ALA A 144 17.31 -7.18 5.91
C ALA A 144 18.29 -7.36 4.73
N ASP A 145 18.53 -8.60 4.32
CA ASP A 145 19.46 -8.97 3.25
C ASP A 145 18.90 -8.70 1.84
N ARG A 146 17.59 -8.43 1.70
CA ARG A 146 16.98 -8.05 0.43
C ARG A 146 17.64 -6.79 -0.12
N ARG A 147 17.92 -6.79 -1.42
CA ARG A 147 18.34 -5.57 -2.14
C ARG A 147 17.12 -4.73 -2.48
N ILE A 148 17.19 -3.43 -2.22
CA ILE A 148 16.20 -2.43 -2.62
C ILE A 148 16.80 -1.45 -3.61
N GLU A 149 15.96 -0.69 -4.32
CA GLU A 149 16.41 0.26 -5.34
C GLU A 149 17.34 1.34 -4.79
N LEU A 150 17.12 1.78 -3.54
CA LEU A 150 17.99 2.75 -2.88
C LEU A 150 19.43 2.24 -2.69
N ASP A 151 19.63 0.93 -2.47
CA ASP A 151 20.97 0.33 -2.40
C ASP A 151 21.68 0.48 -3.75
N TRP A 152 20.96 0.20 -4.83
CA TRP A 152 21.48 0.30 -6.18
C TRP A 152 21.86 1.76 -6.54
N LEU A 153 20.99 2.71 -6.20
CA LEU A 153 21.24 4.15 -6.39
C LEU A 153 22.48 4.68 -5.67
N MET A 154 22.88 4.07 -4.55
CA MET A 154 24.11 4.45 -3.85
C MET A 154 25.34 3.71 -4.36
N SER A 155 25.17 2.53 -4.96
CA SER A 155 26.28 1.71 -5.45
C SER A 155 26.74 2.05 -6.87
N GLU A 156 25.90 2.68 -7.70
CA GLU A 156 26.18 2.95 -9.10
C GLU A 156 26.37 4.43 -9.43
N PRO A 157 27.19 4.76 -10.45
CA PRO A 157 27.18 6.10 -11.05
C PRO A 157 25.79 6.42 -11.61
N LEU A 158 25.31 7.65 -11.35
CA LEU A 158 23.99 8.08 -11.82
C LEU A 158 23.80 7.97 -13.33
N ASP A 159 24.87 8.16 -14.12
CA ASP A 159 24.80 8.03 -15.58
C ASP A 159 24.41 6.60 -16.00
N ASN A 160 24.99 5.58 -15.35
CA ASN A 160 24.65 4.18 -15.60
C ASN A 160 23.19 3.89 -15.23
N VAL A 161 22.74 4.45 -14.09
CA VAL A 161 21.35 4.35 -13.65
C VAL A 161 20.41 4.90 -14.72
N PHE A 162 20.70 6.09 -15.26
CA PHE A 162 19.86 6.70 -16.29
C PHE A 162 19.88 5.95 -17.63
N GLU A 163 21.01 5.38 -18.04
CA GLU A 163 21.06 4.54 -19.24
C GLU A 163 20.21 3.28 -19.06
N GLN A 164 20.30 2.60 -17.90
CA GLN A 164 19.47 1.44 -17.62
C GLN A 164 17.97 1.79 -17.55
N VAL A 165 17.63 2.91 -16.95
CA VAL A 165 16.23 3.39 -16.89
C VAL A 165 15.67 3.62 -18.29
N LYS A 166 16.43 4.21 -19.21
CA LYS A 166 15.96 4.41 -20.59
C LYS A 166 15.61 3.07 -21.25
N VAL A 167 16.43 2.04 -21.03
CA VAL A 167 16.16 0.69 -21.51
C VAL A 167 14.86 0.15 -20.92
N TRP A 168 14.67 0.24 -19.61
CA TRP A 168 13.42 -0.22 -18.95
C TRP A 168 12.17 0.53 -19.42
N LEU A 169 12.29 1.81 -19.76
CA LEU A 169 11.18 2.62 -20.29
C LEU A 169 10.73 2.21 -21.70
N GLU A 170 11.52 1.39 -22.41
CA GLU A 170 11.25 0.91 -23.77
C GLU A 170 10.87 -0.59 -23.81
N GLN A 171 10.74 -1.23 -22.64
CA GLN A 171 10.43 -2.64 -22.48
C GLN A 171 8.93 -2.87 -22.17
N ASP A 172 8.62 -3.88 -21.37
CA ASP A 172 7.27 -4.23 -20.93
C ASP A 172 6.76 -3.30 -19.80
N ALA A 173 5.47 -3.43 -19.48
CA ALA A 173 4.81 -2.58 -18.49
C ALA A 173 5.39 -2.67 -17.07
N GLU A 174 5.90 -3.84 -16.67
CA GLU A 174 6.51 -4.04 -15.35
C GLU A 174 7.86 -3.32 -15.26
N SER A 175 8.68 -3.44 -16.31
CA SER A 175 9.94 -2.71 -16.45
C SER A 175 9.71 -1.19 -16.42
N VAL A 176 8.69 -0.69 -17.12
CA VAL A 176 8.33 0.74 -17.10
C VAL A 176 7.93 1.21 -15.69
N LEU A 177 7.10 0.44 -14.98
CA LEU A 177 6.71 0.78 -13.60
C LEU A 177 7.90 0.79 -12.65
N THR A 178 8.83 -0.15 -12.81
CA THR A 178 10.08 -0.19 -12.05
C THR A 178 10.92 1.06 -12.29
N ALA A 179 11.08 1.46 -13.55
CA ALA A 179 11.74 2.71 -13.91
C ALA A 179 11.08 3.94 -13.28
N VAL A 180 9.75 4.05 -13.35
CA VAL A 180 8.99 5.16 -12.75
C VAL A 180 9.20 5.25 -11.23
N ARG A 181 9.13 4.11 -10.54
CA ARG A 181 9.34 4.01 -9.07
C ARG A 181 10.75 4.40 -8.65
N LEU A 182 11.75 4.08 -9.47
CA LEU A 182 13.12 4.51 -9.22
C LEU A 182 13.28 6.01 -9.41
N LEU A 183 12.78 6.55 -10.52
CA LEU A 183 12.98 7.95 -10.91
C LEU A 183 12.48 8.95 -9.88
N CYS A 184 11.41 8.65 -9.12
CA CYS A 184 10.93 9.54 -8.07
C CYS A 184 11.91 9.66 -6.88
N MET A 185 12.81 8.69 -6.71
CA MET A 185 13.83 8.66 -5.66
C MET A 185 15.18 9.19 -6.14
N VAL A 186 15.27 9.78 -7.33
CA VAL A 186 16.52 10.37 -7.84
C VAL A 186 16.27 11.86 -8.05
N PRO A 187 16.58 12.74 -7.07
CA PRO A 187 16.35 14.18 -7.15
C PRO A 187 17.32 14.87 -8.12
N ASP A 188 17.16 14.56 -9.42
CA ASP A 188 17.96 15.02 -10.54
C ASP A 188 17.02 15.53 -11.66
N PRO A 189 17.35 16.63 -12.36
CA PRO A 189 16.51 17.17 -13.45
C PRO A 189 16.22 16.16 -14.58
N ARG A 190 17.10 15.18 -14.80
CA ARG A 190 16.88 14.11 -15.77
C ARG A 190 15.71 13.22 -15.39
N SER A 191 15.49 12.99 -14.09
CA SER A 191 14.36 12.22 -13.59
C SER A 191 13.03 12.86 -13.94
N GLU A 192 12.91 14.17 -13.68
CA GLU A 192 11.73 14.94 -14.07
C GLU A 192 11.50 14.88 -15.59
N LYS A 193 12.56 15.08 -16.38
CA LYS A 193 12.46 15.04 -17.86
C LYS A 193 11.94 13.69 -18.36
N LEU A 194 12.43 12.58 -17.81
CA LEU A 194 12.01 11.23 -18.17
C LEU A 194 10.57 10.95 -17.72
N LEU A 195 10.22 11.27 -16.48
CA LEU A 195 8.85 11.09 -15.97
C LEU A 195 7.82 11.92 -16.78
N ARG A 196 8.15 13.16 -17.14
CA ARG A 196 7.32 13.99 -18.04
C ARG A 196 7.22 13.39 -19.45
N ARG A 197 8.25 12.67 -19.94
CA ARG A 197 8.17 11.93 -21.20
C ARG A 197 7.22 10.74 -21.07
N VAL A 198 7.29 9.99 -19.98
CA VAL A 198 6.38 8.88 -19.69
C VAL A 198 4.93 9.36 -19.69
N CYS A 199 4.62 10.46 -18.98
CA CYS A 199 3.26 11.04 -18.94
C CYS A 199 2.66 11.35 -20.33
N ARG A 200 3.51 11.59 -21.34
CA ARG A 200 3.09 11.98 -22.70
C ARG A 200 3.21 10.84 -23.72
N ASN A 201 3.81 9.71 -23.35
CA ASN A 201 4.02 8.60 -24.29
C ASN A 201 2.77 7.72 -24.34
N GLU A 202 2.07 7.75 -25.47
CA GLU A 202 0.82 7.02 -25.67
C GLU A 202 1.01 5.50 -25.79
N GLU A 203 2.22 5.05 -26.12
CA GLU A 203 2.60 3.63 -26.19
C GLU A 203 2.74 2.99 -24.80
N ILE A 204 2.90 3.80 -23.74
CA ILE A 204 3.04 3.32 -22.37
C ILE A 204 1.65 3.03 -21.77
N ASP A 205 1.56 1.96 -20.98
CA ASP A 205 0.35 1.58 -20.27
C ASP A 205 -0.30 2.78 -19.53
N PRO A 206 -1.63 2.97 -19.66
CA PRO A 206 -2.37 4.04 -19.00
C PRO A 206 -2.14 4.17 -17.49
N LYS A 207 -1.95 3.06 -16.75
CA LYS A 207 -1.67 3.08 -15.32
C LYS A 207 -0.26 3.57 -15.06
N ALA A 208 0.73 3.09 -15.81
CA ALA A 208 2.12 3.54 -15.69
C ALA A 208 2.27 5.06 -15.93
N ARG A 209 1.50 5.63 -16.87
CA ARG A 209 1.40 7.08 -17.07
C ARG A 209 0.86 7.83 -15.85
N THR A 210 -0.18 7.31 -15.20
CA THR A 210 -0.71 7.89 -13.95
C THR A 210 0.30 7.78 -12.81
N HIS A 211 1.00 6.64 -12.70
CA HIS A 211 2.07 6.45 -11.72
C HIS A 211 3.24 7.41 -11.97
N ALA A 212 3.54 7.75 -13.22
CA ALA A 212 4.56 8.75 -13.54
C ALA A 212 4.17 10.17 -13.09
N LEU A 213 2.90 10.54 -13.14
CA LEU A 213 2.42 11.81 -12.57
C LEU A 213 2.60 11.85 -11.05
N LEU A 214 2.25 10.76 -10.38
CA LEU A 214 2.42 10.62 -8.94
C LEU A 214 3.91 10.65 -8.54
N ALA A 215 4.75 9.96 -9.32
CA ALA A 215 6.21 9.98 -9.18
C ALA A 215 6.80 11.40 -9.34
N LEU A 216 6.27 12.23 -10.25
CA LEU A 216 6.66 13.64 -10.36
C LEU A 216 6.36 14.41 -9.06
N ARG A 217 5.18 14.21 -8.45
CA ARG A 217 4.83 14.86 -7.19
C ARG A 217 5.80 14.44 -6.06
N TRP A 218 6.11 13.15 -5.96
CA TRP A 218 7.04 12.60 -4.98
C TRP A 218 8.50 12.97 -5.22
N LEU A 219 8.89 13.23 -6.46
CA LEU A 219 10.18 13.82 -6.81
C LEU A 219 10.29 15.28 -6.33
N GLY A 220 9.15 15.94 -6.11
CA GLY A 220 9.04 17.33 -5.69
C GLY A 220 8.71 18.31 -6.81
N VAL A 221 8.21 17.81 -7.95
CA VAL A 221 7.74 18.65 -9.06
C VAL A 221 6.38 19.25 -8.69
N ARG A 222 6.22 20.54 -9.00
CA ARG A 222 5.03 21.35 -8.68
C ARG A 222 4.46 22.00 -9.93
N GLY A 223 3.21 22.48 -9.85
CA GLY A 223 2.49 23.08 -10.95
C GLY A 223 2.05 22.11 -12.05
N ASN A 224 1.92 22.64 -13.27
CA ASN A 224 1.23 21.95 -14.37
C ASN A 224 2.10 20.88 -15.07
N VAL A 225 1.51 19.71 -15.29
CA VAL A 225 2.07 18.61 -16.07
C VAL A 225 1.09 18.18 -17.16
N LYS A 226 1.60 17.95 -18.37
CA LYS A 226 0.80 17.38 -19.46
C LYS A 226 0.75 15.86 -19.35
N LEU A 227 -0.44 15.31 -19.51
CA LEU A 227 -0.72 13.88 -19.53
C LEU A 227 -1.47 13.56 -20.83
N ASN A 228 -0.95 12.66 -21.65
CA ASN A 228 -1.68 12.17 -22.81
C ASN A 228 -2.32 10.83 -22.46
N LYS A 229 -3.64 10.71 -22.54
CA LYS A 229 -4.41 9.47 -22.37
C LYS A 229 -5.71 9.56 -23.19
N PHE A 230 -6.24 8.41 -23.63
CA PHE A 230 -7.49 8.36 -24.42
C PHE A 230 -7.46 9.23 -25.68
N GLU A 231 -6.30 9.31 -26.35
CA GLU A 231 -6.09 10.17 -27.53
C GLU A 231 -6.29 11.68 -27.26
N GLU A 232 -6.34 12.07 -25.98
CA GLU A 232 -6.50 13.44 -25.51
C GLU A 232 -5.30 13.88 -24.67
N SER A 233 -5.07 15.19 -24.62
CA SER A 233 -4.03 15.83 -23.79
C SER A 233 -4.68 16.58 -22.62
N PHE A 234 -4.41 16.13 -21.41
CA PHE A 234 -4.83 16.75 -20.16
C PHE A 234 -3.71 17.60 -19.55
N VAL A 235 -4.08 18.65 -18.81
CA VAL A 235 -3.16 19.42 -17.96
C VAL A 235 -3.55 19.20 -16.52
N ILE A 236 -2.67 18.56 -15.75
CA ILE A 236 -2.87 18.25 -14.35
C ILE A 236 -2.03 19.20 -13.52
N ASN A 237 -2.65 19.92 -12.59
CA ASN A 237 -1.95 20.71 -11.59
C ASN A 237 -1.51 19.80 -10.44
N LEU A 238 -0.21 19.60 -10.24
CA LEU A 238 0.32 18.77 -9.15
C LEU A 238 0.17 19.39 -7.76
N ASP A 239 -0.09 20.70 -7.67
CA ASP A 239 -0.32 21.39 -6.40
C ASP A 239 -1.74 21.17 -5.84
N ASP A 240 -2.71 20.97 -6.73
CA ASP A 240 -4.12 20.69 -6.41
C ASP A 240 -4.73 19.81 -7.52
N PRO A 241 -4.37 18.51 -7.56
CA PRO A 241 -4.81 17.62 -8.63
C PRO A 241 -6.32 17.35 -8.50
N LYS A 242 -7.05 17.64 -9.59
CA LYS A 242 -8.49 17.37 -9.71
C LYS A 242 -8.74 16.50 -10.93
N PRO A 243 -9.22 15.25 -10.78
CA PRO A 243 -9.52 14.56 -9.52
C PRO A 243 -8.24 14.20 -8.72
N GLU A 244 -8.42 13.75 -7.47
CA GLU A 244 -7.34 13.48 -6.51
C GLU A 244 -6.24 12.57 -7.12
N LEU A 245 -4.97 12.93 -6.96
CA LEU A 245 -3.83 12.08 -7.36
C LEU A 245 -3.20 11.45 -6.11
N THR A 246 -3.49 10.17 -5.89
CA THR A 246 -3.11 9.43 -4.67
C THR A 246 -2.80 7.95 -4.97
N VAL A 247 -1.93 7.34 -4.14
CA VAL A 247 -1.67 5.89 -4.10
C VAL A 247 -2.73 5.10 -3.34
N SER A 248 -3.48 5.79 -2.50
CA SER A 248 -4.52 5.18 -1.68
C SER A 248 -5.81 5.07 -2.49
N VAL A 249 -6.83 4.47 -1.87
CA VAL A 249 -8.19 4.62 -2.37
C VAL A 249 -8.58 6.09 -2.23
N PRO A 250 -9.05 6.76 -3.29
CA PRO A 250 -9.43 8.17 -3.22
C PRO A 250 -10.54 8.41 -2.20
N GLU A 251 -10.49 9.54 -1.52
CA GLU A 251 -11.42 9.87 -0.42
C GLU A 251 -12.89 9.85 -0.88
N ALA A 252 -13.14 10.18 -2.15
CA ALA A 252 -14.46 10.15 -2.76
C ALA A 252 -15.19 8.79 -2.65
N TYR A 253 -14.45 7.68 -2.48
CA TYR A 253 -15.03 6.34 -2.32
C TYR A 253 -15.37 5.98 -0.87
N LYS A 254 -14.90 6.75 0.11
CA LYS A 254 -15.11 6.47 1.55
C LYS A 254 -16.58 6.22 1.90
N PRO A 255 -17.56 7.05 1.47
CA PRO A 255 -18.96 6.81 1.82
C PRO A 255 -19.50 5.45 1.33
N ALA A 256 -19.09 5.02 0.14
CA ALA A 256 -19.50 3.73 -0.41
C ALA A 256 -18.81 2.53 0.30
N LEU A 257 -17.56 2.69 0.71
CA LEU A 257 -16.84 1.70 1.53
C LEU A 257 -17.43 1.58 2.93
N ASP A 258 -17.73 2.70 3.57
CA ASP A 258 -18.36 2.77 4.88
C ASP A 258 -19.74 2.10 4.86
N ARG A 259 -20.51 2.33 3.80
CA ARG A 259 -21.77 1.65 3.58
C ARG A 259 -21.63 0.15 3.33
N MET A 260 -20.62 -0.26 2.56
CA MET A 260 -20.31 -1.68 2.35
C MET A 260 -20.05 -2.37 3.69
N LYS A 261 -19.28 -1.71 4.57
CA LYS A 261 -19.05 -2.20 5.94
C LYS A 261 -20.34 -2.26 6.76
N LEU A 262 -21.18 -1.23 6.68
CA LEU A 262 -22.46 -1.20 7.37
C LEU A 262 -23.39 -2.35 6.95
N TRP A 263 -23.43 -2.70 5.66
CA TRP A 263 -24.21 -3.83 5.17
C TRP A 263 -23.71 -5.16 5.76
N ILE A 264 -22.40 -5.37 5.84
CA ILE A 264 -21.82 -6.57 6.44
C ILE A 264 -22.13 -6.63 7.94
N ALA A 265 -22.01 -5.50 8.66
CA ALA A 265 -22.35 -5.41 10.07
C ALA A 265 -23.83 -5.73 10.32
N MET A 266 -24.72 -5.29 9.43
CA MET A 266 -26.14 -5.68 9.46
C MET A 266 -26.31 -7.19 9.26
N LYS A 267 -25.61 -7.80 8.30
CA LYS A 267 -25.67 -9.26 8.08
C LYS A 267 -25.11 -10.08 9.25
N LYS A 268 -24.14 -9.52 9.99
CA LYS A 268 -23.64 -10.10 11.24
C LYS A 268 -24.54 -9.85 12.46
N GLY A 269 -25.60 -9.03 12.34
CA GLY A 269 -26.55 -8.75 13.40
C GLY A 269 -26.18 -7.60 14.35
N PHE A 270 -25.10 -6.86 14.07
CA PHE A 270 -24.68 -5.70 14.89
C PHE A 270 -25.51 -4.44 14.60
N VAL A 271 -26.10 -4.36 13.40
CA VAL A 271 -26.93 -3.24 12.93
C VAL A 271 -28.28 -3.78 12.50
N THR A 272 -29.37 -3.10 12.89
CA THR A 272 -30.72 -3.54 12.47
C THR A 272 -31.00 -3.13 11.03
N PRO A 273 -31.90 -3.84 10.31
CA PRO A 273 -32.31 -3.46 8.96
C PRO A 273 -32.83 -2.02 8.85
N GLU A 274 -33.56 -1.53 9.86
CA GLU A 274 -34.10 -0.17 9.89
C GLU A 274 -32.99 0.87 10.05
N GLN A 275 -31.98 0.57 10.86
CA GLN A 275 -30.80 1.42 11.03
C GLN A 275 -29.97 1.47 9.74
N TYR A 276 -29.79 0.32 9.09
CA TYR A 276 -29.18 0.25 7.77
C TYR A 276 -29.96 1.11 6.76
N GLU A 277 -31.24 0.83 6.52
CA GLU A 277 -32.05 1.52 5.49
C GLU A 277 -32.16 3.03 5.69
N ARG A 278 -32.17 3.52 6.94
CA ARG A 278 -32.18 4.97 7.22
C ARG A 278 -30.94 5.68 6.68
N HIS A 279 -29.76 5.07 6.80
CA HIS A 279 -28.52 5.64 6.27
C HIS A 279 -28.30 5.24 4.81
N ALA A 280 -28.72 4.02 4.45
CA ALA A 280 -28.65 3.48 3.10
C ALA A 280 -29.57 4.20 2.09
N SER A 281 -30.48 5.06 2.53
CA SER A 281 -31.32 5.86 1.64
C SER A 281 -30.69 7.22 1.29
N THR A 282 -29.54 7.57 1.86
CA THR A 282 -28.86 8.85 1.63
C THR A 282 -27.43 8.66 1.10
N ASP A 283 -26.88 9.72 0.49
CA ASP A 283 -25.47 9.82 0.07
C ASP A 283 -24.67 10.66 1.09
N GLU A 284 -24.94 10.46 2.38
CA GLU A 284 -24.19 11.12 3.46
C GLU A 284 -22.71 10.75 3.41
N LYS A 285 -21.83 11.73 3.66
CA LYS A 285 -20.38 11.54 3.54
C LYS A 285 -19.77 10.74 4.69
N GLU A 286 -20.40 10.76 5.85
CA GLU A 286 -19.86 10.18 7.08
C GLU A 286 -20.90 9.31 7.77
N LEU A 287 -20.45 8.18 8.29
CA LEU A 287 -21.25 7.34 9.18
C LEU A 287 -21.49 8.07 10.51
N PRO A 288 -22.73 8.07 11.03
CA PRO A 288 -22.98 8.49 12.40
C PRO A 288 -22.12 7.70 13.40
N ALA A 289 -21.60 8.36 14.44
CA ALA A 289 -20.68 7.76 15.40
C ALA A 289 -21.19 6.45 16.03
N GLU A 290 -22.50 6.35 16.29
CA GLU A 290 -23.13 5.12 16.80
C GLU A 290 -22.99 3.95 15.82
N LEU A 291 -23.21 4.18 14.52
CA LEU A 291 -23.09 3.16 13.49
C LEU A 291 -21.62 2.82 13.20
N ALA A 292 -20.73 3.81 13.28
CA ALA A 292 -19.30 3.61 13.14
C ALA A 292 -18.75 2.66 14.22
N ALA A 293 -19.13 2.87 15.49
CA ALA A 293 -18.75 1.98 16.59
C ALA A 293 -19.26 0.53 16.38
N LYS A 294 -20.50 0.37 15.93
CA LYS A 294 -21.06 -0.95 15.60
C LYS A 294 -20.34 -1.65 14.44
N VAL A 295 -19.87 -0.88 13.47
CA VAL A 295 -19.07 -1.40 12.35
C VAL A 295 -17.69 -1.86 12.83
N GLU A 296 -17.07 -1.14 13.76
CA GLU A 296 -15.81 -1.53 14.39
C GLU A 296 -15.97 -2.82 15.21
N GLU A 297 -17.02 -2.91 16.03
CA GLU A 297 -17.36 -4.12 16.79
C GLU A 297 -17.64 -5.34 15.91
N ALA A 298 -18.16 -5.13 14.70
CA ALA A 298 -18.46 -6.20 13.76
C ALA A 298 -17.21 -6.89 13.18
N ASP A 299 -16.00 -6.36 13.41
CA ASP A 299 -14.70 -6.91 12.99
C ASP A 299 -14.72 -7.49 11.56
N ILE A 300 -14.86 -6.59 10.58
CA ILE A 300 -14.99 -6.97 9.18
C ILE A 300 -13.62 -7.39 8.65
N PRO A 301 -13.46 -8.62 8.10
CA PRO A 301 -12.15 -9.12 7.68
C PRO A 301 -11.44 -8.16 6.71
N GLY A 302 -10.27 -7.68 7.12
CA GLY A 302 -9.50 -6.69 6.34
C GLY A 302 -9.13 -7.16 4.94
N VAL A 303 -8.90 -8.48 4.76
CA VAL A 303 -8.60 -9.09 3.45
C VAL A 303 -9.69 -8.77 2.41
N LEU A 304 -10.96 -8.77 2.82
CA LEU A 304 -12.05 -8.49 1.90
C LEU A 304 -12.08 -7.02 1.46
N GLN A 305 -11.71 -6.11 2.36
CA GLN A 305 -11.60 -4.68 2.03
C GLN A 305 -10.45 -4.44 1.05
N GLU A 306 -9.32 -5.12 1.22
CA GLU A 306 -8.16 -4.97 0.34
C GLU A 306 -8.42 -5.41 -1.11
N VAL A 307 -9.29 -6.41 -1.33
CA VAL A 307 -9.74 -6.79 -2.68
C VAL A 307 -10.40 -5.59 -3.38
N VAL A 308 -11.32 -4.92 -2.69
CA VAL A 308 -12.04 -3.76 -3.22
C VAL A 308 -11.10 -2.58 -3.41
N HIS A 309 -10.23 -2.31 -2.44
CA HIS A 309 -9.23 -1.23 -2.51
C HIS A 309 -8.32 -1.40 -3.75
N THR A 310 -7.87 -2.62 -4.00
CA THR A 310 -7.03 -2.96 -5.15
C THR A 310 -7.75 -2.70 -6.47
N LEU A 311 -9.02 -3.11 -6.58
CA LEU A 311 -9.82 -2.89 -7.80
C LEU A 311 -10.13 -1.42 -8.05
N ILE A 312 -10.48 -0.65 -7.01
CA ILE A 312 -10.68 0.79 -7.12
C ILE A 312 -9.39 1.45 -7.62
N ARG A 313 -8.24 1.13 -7.00
CA ARG A 313 -6.95 1.71 -7.36
C ARG A 313 -6.57 1.40 -8.81
N ALA A 314 -6.71 0.14 -9.23
CA ALA A 314 -6.39 -0.29 -10.58
C ALA A 314 -7.26 0.41 -11.64
N ALA A 315 -8.57 0.52 -11.41
CA ALA A 315 -9.48 1.24 -12.32
C ALA A 315 -9.17 2.74 -12.32
N TYR A 316 -8.96 3.33 -11.16
CA TYR A 316 -8.65 4.76 -11.05
C TYR A 316 -7.34 5.10 -11.77
N ASP A 317 -6.27 4.32 -11.59
CA ASP A 317 -5.00 4.54 -12.30
C ASP A 317 -5.19 4.42 -13.81
N LYS A 318 -5.96 3.44 -14.26
CA LYS A 318 -6.26 3.24 -15.68
C LYS A 318 -7.02 4.43 -16.26
N TYR A 319 -8.04 4.94 -15.57
CA TYR A 319 -8.96 5.95 -16.09
C TYR A 319 -8.63 7.39 -15.74
N TYR A 320 -7.71 7.66 -14.82
CA TYR A 320 -7.30 9.02 -14.48
C TYR A 320 -6.91 9.82 -15.75
N PRO A 321 -7.37 11.08 -15.91
CA PRO A 321 -8.17 11.88 -14.99
C PRO A 321 -9.69 11.74 -15.19
N LEU A 322 -10.16 10.94 -16.15
CA LEU A 322 -11.57 10.72 -16.46
C LEU A 322 -12.20 9.64 -15.57
N VAL A 323 -12.06 9.81 -14.25
CA VAL A 323 -12.69 8.91 -13.27
C VAL A 323 -14.12 9.35 -12.97
N PRO A 324 -15.06 8.41 -12.72
CA PRO A 324 -16.43 8.74 -12.38
C PRO A 324 -16.53 9.56 -11.09
N THR A 325 -17.42 10.54 -11.08
CA THR A 325 -17.86 11.17 -9.82
C THR A 325 -18.68 10.17 -9.01
N ILE A 326 -18.34 10.01 -7.73
CA ILE A 326 -19.05 9.08 -6.85
C ILE A 326 -20.38 9.71 -6.40
N LYS A 327 -21.47 9.14 -6.91
CA LYS A 327 -22.87 9.37 -6.54
C LYS A 327 -23.57 8.02 -6.50
N GLY A 328 -24.67 7.89 -5.75
CA GLY A 328 -25.32 6.59 -5.60
C GLY A 328 -24.43 5.63 -4.81
N THR A 329 -24.12 6.00 -3.57
CA THR A 329 -23.26 5.20 -2.68
C THR A 329 -23.80 3.80 -2.46
N ARG A 330 -25.13 3.59 -2.55
CA ARG A 330 -25.80 2.28 -2.57
C ARG A 330 -25.28 1.39 -3.68
N GLN A 331 -25.29 1.91 -4.90
CA GLN A 331 -24.90 1.18 -6.10
C GLN A 331 -23.40 0.82 -6.06
N TRP A 332 -22.55 1.76 -5.64
CA TRP A 332 -21.12 1.51 -5.45
C TRP A 332 -20.85 0.46 -4.37
N SER A 333 -21.51 0.59 -3.22
CA SER A 333 -21.42 -0.37 -2.12
C SER A 333 -21.84 -1.78 -2.56
N ALA A 334 -22.96 -1.89 -3.29
CA ALA A 334 -23.42 -3.15 -3.88
C ALA A 334 -22.40 -3.74 -4.86
N ALA A 335 -21.80 -2.90 -5.71
CA ALA A 335 -20.72 -3.32 -6.62
C ALA A 335 -19.51 -3.91 -5.87
N PHE A 336 -19.10 -3.29 -4.76
CA PHE A 336 -18.01 -3.78 -3.92
C PHE A 336 -18.35 -5.12 -3.29
N LEU A 337 -19.54 -5.26 -2.72
CA LEU A 337 -20.01 -6.52 -2.14
C LEU A 337 -20.09 -7.65 -3.17
N MET A 338 -20.53 -7.37 -4.40
CA MET A 338 -20.52 -8.35 -5.49
C MET A 338 -19.10 -8.82 -5.81
N LEU A 339 -18.12 -7.92 -5.84
CA LEU A 339 -16.71 -8.27 -6.08
C LEU A 339 -16.09 -9.05 -4.92
N MET A 340 -16.38 -8.66 -3.68
CA MET A 340 -15.93 -9.41 -2.51
C MET A 340 -16.49 -10.84 -2.52
N LYS A 341 -17.77 -10.99 -2.85
CA LYS A 341 -18.41 -12.29 -2.99
C LYS A 341 -17.74 -13.12 -4.08
N ASP A 342 -17.57 -12.55 -5.28
CA ASP A 342 -16.90 -13.21 -6.41
C ASP A 342 -15.48 -13.71 -6.03
N TYR A 343 -14.74 -12.92 -5.23
CA TYR A 343 -13.43 -13.30 -4.70
C TYR A 343 -13.51 -14.49 -3.74
N VAL A 344 -14.35 -14.40 -2.69
CA VAL A 344 -14.50 -15.43 -1.65
C VAL A 344 -14.91 -16.77 -2.26
N GLU A 345 -15.94 -16.76 -3.11
CA GLU A 345 -16.41 -17.97 -3.78
C GLU A 345 -15.37 -18.51 -4.77
N GLY A 346 -14.66 -17.63 -5.47
CA GLY A 346 -13.67 -18.03 -6.46
C GLY A 346 -12.39 -18.63 -5.84
N ILE A 347 -12.03 -18.27 -4.61
CA ILE A 347 -10.95 -18.94 -3.86
C ILE A 347 -11.42 -20.21 -3.12
N GLY A 348 -12.69 -20.60 -3.28
CA GLY A 348 -13.27 -21.81 -2.71
C GLY A 348 -13.80 -21.68 -1.28
N GLU A 349 -13.98 -20.45 -0.78
CA GLU A 349 -14.61 -20.19 0.52
C GLU A 349 -16.11 -19.93 0.37
N GLU A 350 -16.88 -20.15 1.44
CA GLU A 350 -18.31 -19.83 1.47
C GLU A 350 -18.52 -18.35 1.80
N TRP A 351 -19.43 -17.69 1.08
CA TRP A 351 -19.85 -16.31 1.38
C TRP A 351 -21.02 -16.31 2.39
N PRO A 352 -20.80 -15.92 3.66
CA PRO A 352 -21.81 -16.12 4.72
C PRO A 352 -22.86 -14.99 4.79
N TYR A 353 -22.71 -13.92 4.02
CA TYR A 353 -23.50 -12.69 4.20
C TYR A 353 -24.76 -12.63 3.31
N GLY A 354 -25.01 -13.67 2.50
CA GLY A 354 -26.12 -13.74 1.56
C GLY A 354 -25.92 -12.88 0.31
N GLU A 355 -26.93 -12.79 -0.56
CA GLU A 355 -26.79 -12.05 -1.82
C GLU A 355 -26.69 -10.53 -1.62
N PRO A 356 -25.66 -9.88 -2.20
CA PRO A 356 -25.65 -8.43 -2.35
C PRO A 356 -26.80 -7.95 -3.23
N GLU A 357 -27.17 -6.68 -3.06
CA GLU A 357 -28.13 -6.03 -3.95
C GLU A 357 -27.61 -6.01 -5.39
N ARG A 358 -28.50 -6.23 -6.36
CA ARG A 358 -28.18 -6.27 -7.78
C ARG A 358 -29.14 -5.37 -8.54
N ASP A 359 -28.69 -4.15 -8.82
CA ASP A 359 -29.33 -3.26 -9.79
C ASP A 359 -28.39 -3.01 -10.99
N GLU A 360 -28.93 -2.53 -12.10
CA GLU A 360 -28.18 -2.31 -13.34
C GLU A 360 -27.01 -1.32 -13.17
N THR A 361 -27.15 -0.33 -12.29
CA THR A 361 -26.12 0.69 -12.04
C THR A 361 -24.97 0.10 -11.23
N ALA A 362 -25.27 -0.71 -10.22
CA ALA A 362 -24.28 -1.45 -9.44
C ALA A 362 -23.48 -2.43 -10.33
N VAL A 363 -24.15 -3.11 -11.25
CA VAL A 363 -23.48 -3.96 -12.26
C VAL A 363 -22.57 -3.12 -13.17
N GLY A 364 -23.03 -1.93 -13.58
CA GLY A 364 -22.21 -0.97 -14.33
C GLY A 364 -20.93 -0.56 -13.57
N HIS A 365 -21.05 -0.21 -12.29
CA HIS A 365 -19.90 0.13 -11.44
C HIS A 365 -18.93 -1.05 -11.25
N ARG A 366 -19.45 -2.27 -11.02
CA ARG A 366 -18.66 -3.49 -10.96
C ARG A 366 -17.85 -3.71 -12.25
N ASN A 367 -18.50 -3.59 -13.40
CA ASN A 367 -17.84 -3.78 -14.70
C ASN A 367 -16.78 -2.70 -14.97
N TRP A 368 -17.04 -1.46 -14.55
CA TRP A 368 -16.05 -0.39 -14.64
C TRP A 368 -14.80 -0.70 -13.79
N LEU A 369 -14.97 -1.17 -12.54
CA LEU A 369 -13.86 -1.60 -11.68
C LEU A 369 -13.06 -2.74 -12.31
N LEU A 370 -13.75 -3.77 -12.81
CA LEU A 370 -13.13 -4.93 -13.47
C LEU A 370 -12.41 -4.57 -14.76
N SER A 371 -12.85 -3.54 -15.48
CA SER A 371 -12.15 -3.09 -16.68
C SER A 371 -10.75 -2.54 -16.37
N GLY A 372 -10.50 -2.14 -15.11
CA GLY A 372 -9.18 -1.81 -14.58
C GLY A 372 -8.27 -3.02 -14.32
N SER A 373 -8.84 -4.20 -14.12
CA SER A 373 -8.15 -5.45 -13.76
C SER A 373 -8.72 -6.63 -14.56
N PRO A 374 -8.44 -6.71 -15.88
CA PRO A 374 -9.06 -7.68 -16.78
C PRO A 374 -8.75 -9.14 -16.43
N ASP A 375 -7.66 -9.38 -15.70
CA ASP A 375 -7.16 -10.68 -15.24
C ASP A 375 -7.76 -11.12 -13.88
N TYR A 376 -8.65 -10.31 -13.28
CA TYR A 376 -9.17 -10.53 -11.93
C TYR A 376 -9.69 -11.96 -11.68
N TYR A 377 -10.56 -12.48 -12.56
CA TYR A 377 -11.12 -13.82 -12.41
C TYR A 377 -10.11 -14.95 -12.64
N ASP A 378 -9.10 -14.71 -13.50
CA ASP A 378 -8.06 -15.69 -13.75
C ASP A 378 -7.12 -15.78 -12.53
N SER A 379 -6.78 -14.63 -11.94
CA SER A 379 -6.00 -14.53 -10.71
C SER A 379 -6.70 -15.21 -9.52
N ILE A 380 -8.02 -15.02 -9.37
CA ILE A 380 -8.80 -15.70 -8.32
C ILE A 380 -8.83 -17.21 -8.52
N LYS A 381 -9.06 -17.68 -9.75
CA LYS A 381 -9.04 -19.13 -10.05
C LYS A 381 -7.67 -19.74 -9.78
N ALA A 382 -6.60 -19.04 -10.11
CA ALA A 382 -5.24 -19.48 -9.81
C ALA A 382 -5.01 -19.60 -8.29
N ALA A 383 -5.44 -18.60 -7.51
CA ALA A 383 -5.38 -18.63 -6.05
C ALA A 383 -6.21 -19.78 -5.45
N GLY A 384 -7.43 -20.01 -5.96
CA GLY A 384 -8.27 -21.13 -5.55
C GLY A 384 -7.63 -22.50 -5.82
N ARG A 385 -6.99 -22.67 -6.99
CA ARG A 385 -6.24 -23.91 -7.31
C ARG A 385 -5.06 -24.13 -6.38
N LEU A 386 -4.29 -23.08 -6.07
CA LEU A 386 -3.17 -23.16 -5.14
C LEU A 386 -3.62 -23.60 -3.75
N ARG A 387 -4.75 -23.08 -3.26
CA ARG A 387 -5.33 -23.49 -1.97
C ARG A 387 -5.86 -24.91 -1.99
N ALA A 388 -6.57 -25.31 -3.04
CA ALA A 388 -7.09 -26.67 -3.17
C ALA A 388 -5.97 -27.72 -3.26
N GLY A 389 -4.87 -27.39 -3.96
CA GLY A 389 -3.67 -28.23 -4.03
C GLY A 389 -2.82 -28.25 -2.76
N GLN A 390 -3.13 -27.41 -1.78
CA GLN A 390 -2.52 -27.42 -0.43
C GLN A 390 -3.36 -28.21 0.60
N ALA A 391 -4.61 -28.54 0.26
CA ALA A 391 -5.54 -29.27 1.13
C ALA A 391 -5.55 -30.80 0.88
N GLY A 392 -4.79 -31.27 -0.11
CA GLY A 392 -4.55 -32.70 -0.39
C GLY A 392 -3.07 -33.00 -0.34
#